data_AF-A0AAE6SIJ6-F1
#
_entry.id   AF-A0AAE6SIJ6-F1
#
_cell.length_a   1.000
_cell.length_b   1.000
_cell.length_c   1.000
_cell.angle_alpha   90.00
_cell.angle_beta   90.00
_cell.angle_gamma   90.00
#
_symmetry.space_group_name_H-M   'P 1'
#
loop_
_entity.id
_entity.type
_entity.pdbx_description
1 polymer ?
#
loop_
_entity_poly.entity_id
_entity_poly.type
_entity_poly.pdbx_seq_one_letter_code
_entity_poly.pdbx_strand_id
1 'polypeptide(L)'
;MTLDKIYKIATRHQRSARIDIDLTPAFFEGVVYHGTAQRTIETICSQYQQAGQRAYTVTGPYGSGKSTITLLISGLLHPDDAIRKAARASICRAFAPTAAPLDIFDACFKIKKGWVIIRAIGGSGTTVDCLWRATVSAVSIRIYTSF
;
A
#
# COMPACT_ATOMS: atom_id res chain seq x y z
N MET A 1 -17.20 -31.04 -19.35
CA MET A 1 -16.34 -30.63 -18.23
C MET A 1 -15.98 -29.17 -18.48
N THR A 2 -16.47 -28.24 -17.67
CA THR A 2 -16.32 -26.79 -17.95
C THR A 2 -15.06 -26.25 -17.24
N LEU A 3 -14.35 -25.33 -17.91
CA LEU A 3 -13.05 -24.79 -17.45
C LEU A 3 -13.11 -24.11 -16.08
N ASP A 4 -14.27 -23.58 -15.69
CA ASP A 4 -14.52 -22.96 -14.38
C ASP A 4 -14.40 -23.95 -13.20
N LYS A 5 -14.58 -25.25 -13.46
CA LYS A 5 -14.42 -26.31 -12.44
C LYS A 5 -12.96 -26.74 -12.26
N ILE A 6 -12.06 -26.32 -13.16
CA ILE A 6 -10.65 -26.74 -13.19
C ILE A 6 -9.73 -25.55 -12.87
N TYR A 7 -10.09 -24.34 -13.30
CA TYR A 7 -9.29 -23.14 -13.13
C TYR A 7 -10.10 -22.01 -12.48
N LYS A 8 -9.49 -21.36 -11.49
CA LYS A 8 -10.02 -20.13 -10.87
C LYS A 8 -9.18 -18.94 -11.30
N ILE A 9 -9.77 -18.04 -12.10
CA ILE A 9 -9.11 -16.79 -12.52
C ILE A 9 -9.19 -15.78 -11.38
N ALA A 10 -8.05 -15.19 -11.01
CA ALA A 10 -8.01 -14.06 -10.10
C ALA A 10 -8.50 -12.78 -10.82
N THR A 11 -9.81 -12.53 -10.78
CA THR A 11 -10.48 -11.39 -11.46
C THR A 11 -10.00 -10.02 -10.96
N ARG A 12 -9.35 -9.97 -9.79
CA ARG A 12 -8.79 -8.75 -9.19
C ARG A 12 -7.72 -8.04 -10.04
N HIS A 13 -7.11 -8.71 -11.02
CA HIS A 13 -6.16 -8.10 -11.97
C HIS A 13 -6.82 -7.43 -13.18
N GLN A 14 -8.15 -7.49 -13.30
CA GLN A 14 -8.89 -6.94 -14.45
C GLN A 14 -9.17 -5.44 -14.33
N ARG A 15 -8.94 -4.84 -13.15
CA ARG A 15 -9.13 -3.41 -12.92
C ARG A 15 -7.90 -2.80 -12.25
N SER A 16 -7.68 -1.51 -12.50
CA SER A 16 -6.66 -0.74 -11.79
C SER A 16 -6.95 -0.70 -10.29
N ALA A 17 -5.89 -0.84 -9.49
CA ALA A 17 -5.98 -0.68 -8.04
C ALA A 17 -6.34 0.77 -7.70
N ARG A 18 -7.37 0.96 -6.87
CA ARG A 18 -7.81 2.27 -6.41
C ARG A 18 -7.41 2.51 -4.96
N ILE A 19 -6.68 3.60 -4.75
CA ILE A 19 -6.11 3.93 -3.44
C ILE A 19 -7.18 4.27 -2.38
N ASP A 20 -8.41 4.60 -2.75
CA ASP A 20 -9.53 4.98 -1.88
C ASP A 20 -10.28 3.78 -1.29
N ILE A 21 -10.38 2.66 -2.03
CA ILE A 21 -11.19 1.51 -1.62
C ILE A 21 -10.41 0.21 -1.42
N ASP A 22 -9.28 0.03 -2.11
CA ASP A 22 -8.63 -1.29 -2.15
C ASP A 22 -7.68 -1.56 -0.97
N LEU A 23 -7.56 -0.65 0.01
CA LEU A 23 -6.71 -0.85 1.19
C LEU A 23 -7.37 -1.79 2.21
N THR A 24 -7.43 -3.08 1.88
CA THR A 24 -8.01 -4.14 2.73
C THR A 24 -7.07 -5.34 2.80
N PRO A 25 -7.19 -6.23 3.82
CA PRO A 25 -6.34 -7.43 3.88
C PRO A 25 -6.43 -8.30 2.63
N ALA A 26 -7.64 -8.47 2.08
CA ALA A 26 -7.90 -9.30 0.90
C ALA A 26 -7.23 -8.78 -0.37
N PHE A 27 -6.96 -7.47 -0.48
CA PHE A 27 -6.24 -6.90 -1.61
C PHE A 27 -4.82 -7.49 -1.72
N PHE A 28 -4.13 -7.63 -0.59
CA PHE A 28 -2.75 -8.09 -0.55
C PHE A 28 -2.57 -9.54 -0.98
N GLU A 29 -3.60 -10.39 -0.93
CA GLU A 29 -3.54 -11.75 -1.48
C GLU A 29 -3.23 -11.76 -2.98
N GLY A 30 -3.73 -10.75 -3.70
CA GLY A 30 -3.54 -10.58 -5.13
C GLY A 30 -2.27 -9.84 -5.53
N VAL A 31 -1.54 -9.28 -4.57
CA VAL A 31 -0.33 -8.51 -4.89
C VAL A 31 0.77 -9.48 -5.28
N VAL A 32 1.27 -9.30 -6.50
CA VAL A 32 2.50 -9.92 -6.99
C VAL A 32 3.62 -8.91 -6.76
N TYR A 33 4.44 -9.14 -5.74
CA TYR A 33 5.57 -8.29 -5.43
C TYR A 33 6.75 -8.61 -6.34
N HIS A 34 7.43 -7.58 -6.89
CA HIS A 34 8.49 -7.74 -7.89
C HIS A 34 9.53 -6.61 -7.79
N GLY A 35 10.62 -6.72 -8.55
CA GLY A 35 11.80 -5.84 -8.42
C GLY A 35 11.53 -4.34 -8.55
N THR A 36 10.57 -3.90 -9.37
CA THR A 36 10.21 -2.47 -9.47
C THR A 36 9.60 -1.94 -8.18
N ALA A 37 8.72 -2.71 -7.55
CA ALA A 37 8.13 -2.35 -6.26
C ALA A 37 9.22 -2.27 -5.19
N GLN A 38 10.11 -3.26 -5.16
CA GLN A 38 11.26 -3.27 -4.25
C GLN A 38 12.15 -2.04 -4.43
N ARG A 39 12.62 -1.77 -5.66
CA ARG A 39 13.51 -0.65 -5.94
C ARG A 39 12.88 0.70 -5.60
N THR A 40 11.57 0.84 -5.83
CA THR A 40 10.83 2.04 -5.48
C THR A 40 10.80 2.26 -3.97
N ILE A 41 10.49 1.20 -3.19
CA ILE A 41 10.47 1.26 -1.72
C ILE A 41 11.86 1.55 -1.15
N GLU A 42 12.90 0.88 -1.64
CA GLU A 42 14.30 1.11 -1.24
C GLU A 42 14.73 2.55 -1.47
N THR A 43 14.38 3.11 -2.64
CA THR A 43 14.69 4.49 -3.01
C THR A 43 14.00 5.48 -2.08
N ILE A 44 12.70 5.27 -1.79
CA ILE A 44 11.96 6.09 -0.83
C ILE A 44 12.62 6.02 0.56
N CYS A 45 12.96 4.82 1.04
CA CYS A 45 13.59 4.64 2.36
C CYS A 45 14.95 5.34 2.44
N SER A 46 15.81 5.17 1.43
CA SER A 46 17.12 5.83 1.36
C SER A 46 16.97 7.35 1.36
N GLN A 47 16.11 7.91 0.52
CA GLN A 47 15.87 9.36 0.46
C GLN A 47 15.25 9.91 1.75
N TYR A 48 14.37 9.13 2.39
CA TYR A 48 13.78 9.50 3.67
C TYR A 48 14.83 9.61 4.78
N GLN A 49 15.73 8.62 4.87
CA GLN A 49 16.77 8.56 5.89
C GLN A 49 17.93 9.55 5.66
N GLN A 50 18.41 9.66 4.42
CA GLN A 50 19.65 10.37 4.10
C GLN A 50 19.43 11.82 3.67
N ALA A 51 18.39 12.08 2.88
CA ALA A 51 18.17 13.39 2.26
C ALA A 51 17.08 14.22 2.94
N GLY A 52 16.38 13.67 3.93
CA GLY A 52 15.26 14.35 4.60
C GLY A 52 14.02 14.55 3.71
N GLN A 53 13.98 13.94 2.52
CA GLN A 53 12.85 14.03 1.59
C GLN A 53 11.58 13.48 2.26
N ARG A 54 10.44 14.16 2.08
CA ARG A 54 9.14 13.76 2.65
C ARG A 54 7.99 13.68 1.64
N ALA A 55 8.21 14.17 0.42
CA ALA A 55 7.23 14.14 -0.65
C ALA A 55 7.81 13.40 -1.86
N TYR A 56 7.01 12.52 -2.45
CA TYR A 56 7.45 11.67 -3.55
C TYR A 56 6.37 11.59 -4.62
N THR A 57 6.78 11.60 -5.88
CA THR A 57 5.88 11.35 -7.01
C THR A 57 6.27 10.01 -7.64
N VAL A 58 5.37 9.03 -7.59
CA VAL A 58 5.57 7.73 -8.24
C VAL A 58 5.00 7.81 -9.67
N THR A 59 5.88 7.83 -10.67
CA THR A 59 5.51 7.93 -12.09
C THR A 59 5.76 6.62 -12.83
N GLY A 60 5.19 6.48 -14.03
CA GLY A 60 5.32 5.28 -14.86
C GLY A 60 4.10 5.02 -15.75
N PRO A 61 4.20 4.11 -16.74
CA PRO A 61 3.11 3.77 -17.67
C PRO A 61 1.83 3.26 -16.99
N TYR A 62 0.70 3.27 -17.70
CA TYR A 62 -0.52 2.65 -17.21
C TYR A 62 -0.30 1.14 -16.97
N GLY A 63 -0.85 0.60 -15.89
CA GLY A 63 -0.64 -0.80 -15.50
C GLY A 63 0.71 -1.12 -14.83
N SER A 64 1.63 -0.17 -14.70
CA SER A 64 2.96 -0.41 -14.09
C SER A 64 2.98 -0.59 -12.56
N GLY A 65 1.81 -0.71 -11.91
CA GLY A 65 1.71 -0.97 -10.48
C GLY A 65 1.87 0.25 -9.54
N LYS A 66 1.82 1.50 -10.03
CA LYS A 66 1.97 2.71 -9.19
C LYS A 66 1.02 2.73 -7.98
N SER A 67 -0.28 2.62 -8.22
CA SER A 67 -1.29 2.56 -7.15
C SER A 67 -1.11 1.35 -6.24
N THR A 68 -0.66 0.21 -6.78
CA THR A 68 -0.34 -0.99 -6.02
C THR A 68 0.83 -0.75 -5.06
N ILE A 69 1.88 -0.08 -5.50
CA ILE A 69 3.02 0.30 -4.64
C ILE A 69 2.56 1.28 -3.55
N THR A 70 1.74 2.28 -3.89
CA THR A 70 1.16 3.20 -2.90
C THR A 70 0.33 2.45 -1.86
N LEU A 71 -0.51 1.49 -2.28
CA LEU A 71 -1.29 0.63 -1.38
C LEU A 71 -0.40 -0.30 -0.55
N LEU A 72 0.71 -0.80 -1.11
CA LEU A 72 1.68 -1.62 -0.39
C LEU A 72 2.36 -0.84 0.73
N ILE A 73 2.88 0.36 0.44
CA ILE A 73 3.47 1.26 1.45
C ILE A 73 2.42 1.62 2.51
N SER A 74 1.20 1.95 2.08
CA SER A 74 0.08 2.26 2.98
C SER A 74 -0.26 1.06 3.88
N GLY A 75 -0.27 -0.16 3.33
CA GLY A 75 -0.52 -1.39 4.06
C GLY A 75 0.56 -1.67 5.12
N LEU A 76 1.83 -1.50 4.76
CA LEU A 76 2.96 -1.69 5.68
C LEU A 76 2.93 -0.68 6.85
N LEU A 77 2.52 0.57 6.59
CA LEU A 77 2.40 1.63 7.60
C LEU A 77 1.06 1.61 8.36
N HIS A 78 0.12 0.73 8.00
CA HIS A 78 -1.26 0.80 8.44
C HIS A 78 -1.42 0.65 9.96
N PRO A 79 -2.40 1.29 10.62
CA PRO A 79 -2.65 1.13 12.06
C PRO A 79 -3.27 -0.23 12.44
N ASP A 80 -4.11 -0.79 11.57
CA ASP A 80 -4.66 -2.15 11.72
C ASP A 80 -3.58 -3.21 11.44
N ASP A 81 -3.39 -4.12 12.40
CA ASP A 81 -2.43 -5.20 12.34
C ASP A 81 -2.75 -6.26 11.28
N ALA A 82 -4.03 -6.53 11.02
CA ALA A 82 -4.45 -7.49 9.99
C ALA A 82 -4.02 -6.99 8.59
N ILE A 83 -4.20 -5.69 8.34
CA ILE A 83 -3.75 -5.05 7.09
C ILE A 83 -2.22 -5.08 6.99
N ARG A 84 -1.50 -4.74 8.05
CA ARG A 84 -0.02 -4.80 8.06
C ARG A 84 0.49 -6.21 7.79
N LYS A 85 -0.06 -7.22 8.48
CA LYS A 85 0.32 -8.63 8.29
C LYS A 85 0.07 -9.10 6.86
N ALA A 86 -1.08 -8.75 6.28
CA ALA A 86 -1.41 -9.09 4.90
C ALA A 86 -0.43 -8.45 3.90
N ALA A 87 -0.08 -7.17 4.09
CA ALA A 87 0.89 -6.46 3.27
C ALA A 87 2.29 -7.11 3.35
N ARG A 88 2.78 -7.41 4.57
CA ARG A 88 4.07 -8.10 4.76
C ARG A 88 4.07 -9.48 4.12
N ALA A 89 2.99 -10.25 4.28
CA ALA A 89 2.86 -11.56 3.66
C ALA A 89 2.94 -11.49 2.12
N SER A 90 2.45 -10.41 1.50
CA SER A 90 2.59 -10.25 0.04
C SER A 90 4.04 -10.12 -0.44
N ILE A 91 4.90 -9.51 0.37
CA ILE A 91 6.34 -9.40 0.09
C ILE A 91 7.03 -10.75 0.31
N CYS A 92 6.74 -11.41 1.44
CA CYS A 92 7.32 -12.73 1.77
C CYS A 92 6.92 -13.85 0.80
N ARG A 93 5.76 -13.74 0.12
CA ARG A 93 5.38 -14.73 -0.91
C ARG A 93 6.24 -14.63 -2.17
N ALA A 94 6.74 -13.44 -2.51
CA ALA A 94 7.56 -13.24 -3.71
C ALA A 94 9.04 -13.56 -3.48
N PHE A 95 9.53 -13.40 -2.25
CA PHE A 95 10.90 -13.71 -1.86
C PHE A 95 10.88 -14.80 -0.80
N ALA A 96 11.37 -16.01 -1.15
CA ALA A 96 11.80 -16.99 -0.15
C ALA A 96 12.76 -16.30 0.85
N PRO A 97 12.76 -16.68 2.14
CA PRO A 97 12.84 -15.81 3.31
C PRO A 97 14.16 -15.04 3.46
N THR A 98 14.43 -14.10 2.56
CA THR A 98 15.42 -13.05 2.73
C THR A 98 14.68 -11.81 3.16
N ALA A 99 14.70 -11.56 4.47
CA ALA A 99 14.00 -10.48 5.16
C ALA A 99 14.45 -9.05 4.75
N ALA A 100 15.43 -8.93 3.84
CA ALA A 100 16.08 -7.67 3.49
C ALA A 100 15.12 -6.52 3.11
N PRO A 101 14.07 -6.69 2.28
CA PRO A 101 13.18 -5.58 1.94
C PRO A 101 12.34 -5.08 3.12
N LEU A 102 11.93 -5.99 4.01
CA LEU A 102 11.16 -5.64 5.20
C LEU A 102 12.05 -5.03 6.28
N ASP A 103 13.29 -5.52 6.44
CA ASP A 103 14.25 -4.99 7.40
C ASP A 103 14.60 -3.53 7.11
N ILE A 104 14.85 -3.19 5.82
CA ILE A 104 15.09 -1.81 5.39
C ILE A 104 13.87 -0.94 5.71
N PHE A 105 12.67 -1.42 5.42
CA PHE A 105 11.44 -0.67 5.65
C PHE A 105 11.19 -0.41 7.15
N ASP A 106 11.35 -1.43 7.98
CA ASP A 106 11.13 -1.35 9.43
C ASP A 106 12.17 -0.44 10.10
N ALA A 107 13.43 -0.52 9.69
CA ALA A 107 14.49 0.37 10.15
C ALA A 107 14.24 1.84 9.73
N CYS A 108 13.64 2.05 8.57
CA CYS A 108 13.31 3.38 8.05
C CYS A 108 12.20 4.06 8.84
N PHE A 109 11.07 3.38 9.05
CA PHE A 109 9.85 4.02 9.58
C PHE A 109 9.57 3.75 11.06
N LYS A 110 10.28 2.80 11.71
CA LYS A 110 10.18 2.46 13.15
C LYS A 110 8.73 2.36 13.64
N ILE A 111 7.96 1.51 12.98
CA ILE A 111 6.51 1.44 13.12
C ILE A 111 6.13 0.78 14.46
N LYS A 112 5.44 1.52 15.34
CA LYS A 112 4.91 0.98 16.62
C LYS A 112 3.39 0.79 16.57
N LYS A 113 2.64 1.87 16.34
CA LYS A 113 1.17 1.87 16.32
C LYS A 113 0.57 2.01 14.91
N GLY A 114 1.41 2.02 13.87
CA GLY A 114 1.03 2.46 12.51
C GLY A 114 0.77 3.97 12.41
N TRP A 115 0.58 4.43 11.17
CA TRP A 115 0.43 5.85 10.81
C TRP A 115 -1.04 6.19 10.58
N VAL A 116 -1.40 7.48 10.70
CA VAL A 116 -2.69 7.95 10.14
C VAL A 116 -2.49 8.12 8.64
N ILE A 117 -3.28 7.41 7.83
CA ILE A 117 -3.12 7.38 6.38
C ILE A 117 -4.27 8.15 5.73
N ILE A 118 -3.95 9.31 5.16
CA ILE A 118 -4.90 10.17 4.45
C ILE A 118 -4.85 9.81 2.96
N ARG A 119 -5.98 9.35 2.42
CA ARG A 119 -6.08 8.88 1.03
C ARG A 119 -7.04 9.78 0.26
N ALA A 120 -6.51 10.58 -0.64
CA ALA A 120 -7.26 11.53 -1.46
C ALA A 120 -7.10 11.20 -2.94
N ILE A 121 -8.20 11.26 -3.70
CA ILE A 121 -8.22 11.06 -5.15
C ILE A 121 -8.83 12.31 -5.79
N GLY A 122 -8.22 12.77 -6.88
CA GLY A 122 -8.78 13.86 -7.68
C GLY A 122 -10.17 13.51 -8.23
N GLY A 123 -11.10 14.43 -8.09
CA GLY A 123 -12.48 14.31 -8.57
C GLY A 123 -13.03 15.66 -9.01
N SER A 124 -14.34 15.79 -9.14
CA SER A 124 -15.02 17.01 -9.59
C SER A 124 -15.08 18.15 -8.55
N GLY A 125 -14.67 17.91 -7.30
CA GLY A 125 -14.63 18.91 -6.23
C GLY A 125 -13.34 19.72 -6.17
N THR A 126 -13.26 20.69 -5.25
CA THR A 126 -12.03 21.45 -5.02
C THR A 126 -10.98 20.59 -4.30
N THR A 127 -9.70 20.89 -4.53
CA THR A 127 -8.59 20.19 -3.85
C THR A 127 -8.69 20.27 -2.32
N VAL A 128 -9.14 21.42 -1.80
CA VAL A 128 -9.33 21.66 -0.37
C VAL A 128 -10.42 20.73 0.19
N ASP A 129 -11.58 20.64 -0.46
CA ASP A 129 -12.67 19.76 -0.04
C ASP A 129 -12.26 18.28 -0.10
N CYS A 130 -11.52 17.88 -1.15
CA CYS A 130 -10.99 16.52 -1.28
C CYS A 130 -10.06 16.14 -0.12
N LEU A 131 -9.06 16.98 0.19
CA LEU A 131 -8.14 16.74 1.30
C LEU A 131 -8.85 16.79 2.65
N TRP A 132 -9.78 17.73 2.84
CA TRP A 132 -10.57 17.85 4.06
C TRP A 132 -11.35 16.56 4.34
N ARG A 133 -12.13 16.06 3.38
CA ARG A 133 -12.91 14.82 3.52
C ARG A 133 -12.01 13.62 3.80
N ALA A 134 -10.89 13.51 3.09
CA ALA A 134 -9.94 12.43 3.29
C ALA A 134 -9.33 12.45 4.70
N THR A 135 -8.96 13.64 5.22
CA THR A 135 -8.42 13.81 6.57
C THR A 135 -9.46 13.48 7.64
N VAL A 136 -10.68 14.01 7.52
CA VAL A 136 -11.77 13.72 8.47
C VAL A 136 -12.06 12.22 8.53
N SER A 137 -12.12 11.55 7.38
CA SER A 137 -12.30 10.09 7.30
C SER A 137 -11.16 9.33 7.99
N ALA A 138 -9.90 9.67 7.68
CA ALA A 138 -8.73 9.01 8.24
C ALA A 138 -8.60 9.17 9.77
N VAL A 139 -8.88 10.37 10.29
CA VAL A 139 -8.79 10.65 11.73
C VAL A 139 -9.94 10.00 12.50
N SER A 140 -11.16 10.03 11.94
CA SER A 140 -12.32 9.40 12.58
C SER A 140 -12.09 7.90 12.82
N ILE A 141 -11.59 7.18 11.80
CA ILE A 141 -11.24 5.75 11.91
C ILE A 141 -10.25 5.51 13.05
N ARG A 142 -9.28 6.40 13.26
CA ARG A 142 -8.26 6.25 14.31
C ARG A 142 -8.81 6.45 15.72
N ILE A 143 -9.74 7.38 15.91
CA ILE A 143 -10.35 7.65 17.22
C ILE A 143 -11.20 6.46 17.66
N TYR A 144 -12.00 5.89 16.76
CA TYR A 144 -12.88 4.76 17.09
C TYR A 144 -12.17 3.41 17.26
N THR A 145 -10.91 3.29 16.81
CA THR A 145 -10.10 2.06 16.93
C THR A 145 -9.09 2.10 18.07
N SER A 146 -9.08 3.17 18.87
CA SER A 146 -8.14 3.36 20.00
C SER A 146 -8.74 3.08 21.38
N PHE A 147 -9.93 2.47 21.43
CA PHE A 147 -10.58 1.90 22.62
C PHE A 147 -10.73 0.38 22.45
#